data_AF-A0A8J9TWV5-F1
#
_entry.id   AF-A0A8J9TWV5-F1
#
_cell.length_a   1.000
_cell.length_b   1.000
_cell.length_c   1.000
_cell.angle_alpha   90.00
_cell.angle_beta   90.00
_cell.angle_gamma   90.00
#
_symmetry.space_group_name_H-M   'P 1'
#
loop_
_entity.id
_entity.type
_entity.pdbx_description
1 polymer ?
#
loop_
_entity_poly.entity_id
_entity_poly.type
_entity_poly.pdbx_seq_one_letter_code
_entity_poly.pdbx_strand_id
1 'polypeptide(L)' 'VYLAADVMLPLLQRMHEAGVVHRDVKPSNCVRSTGERDFCIVDFGLSK' A
#
# COMPACT_ATOMS: atom_id res chain seq x y z
N VAL A 1 -3.60 5.85 13.54
CA VAL A 1 -5.00 5.80 13.07
C VAL A 1 -5.16 6.49 11.71
N TYR A 2 -4.76 7.76 11.55
CA TYR A 2 -4.81 8.50 10.27
C TYR A 2 -4.14 7.82 9.06
N LEU A 3 -2.99 7.15 9.25
CA LEU A 3 -2.26 6.52 8.15
C LEU A 3 -3.05 5.37 7.48
N ALA A 4 -3.91 4.66 8.21
CA ALA A 4 -4.59 3.50 7.66
C ALA A 4 -5.72 3.90 6.69
N ALA A 5 -6.57 4.86 7.08
CA ALA A 5 -7.71 5.26 6.28
C ALA A 5 -7.32 6.14 5.09
N ASP A 6 -6.53 7.19 5.32
CA ASP A 6 -6.27 8.23 4.32
C ASP A 6 -5.19 7.82 3.31
N VAL A 7 -4.33 6.87 3.66
CA VAL A 7 -3.20 6.44 2.84
C VAL A 7 -3.34 5.00 2.38
N MET A 8 -3.54 4.05 3.30
CA MET A 8 -3.49 2.63 2.93
C MET A 8 -4.72 2.20 2.12
N LEU A 9 -5.93 2.65 2.45
CA LEU A 9 -7.14 2.24 1.72
C LEU A 9 -7.11 2.63 0.23
N PRO A 10 -6.79 3.87 -0.17
CA PRO A 10 -6.68 4.22 -1.59
C PRO A 10 -5.60 3.45 -2.34
N LEU A 11 -4.48 3.11 -1.68
CA LEU A 11 -3.41 2.31 -2.29
C LEU A 11 -3.86 0.87 -2.53
N LEU A 12 -4.48 0.25 -1.53
CA LEU A 12 -5.01 -1.11 -1.65
C LEU A 12 -6.15 -1.20 -2.66
N GLN A 13 -7.01 -0.19 -2.73
CA GLN A 13 -8.05 -0.11 -3.75
C GLN A 13 -7.44 -0.13 -5.16
N ARG A 14 -6.44 0.72 -5.44
CA ARG A 14 -5.75 0.74 -6.74
C ARG A 14 -5.09 -0.61 -7.07
N MET A 15 -4.50 -1.28 -6.07
CA MET A 15 -3.96 -2.62 -6.25
C MET A 15 -5.04 -3.65 -6.62
N HIS A 16 -6.16 -3.63 -5.92
CA HIS A 16 -7.27 -4.56 -6.19
C HIS A 16 -7.92 -4.31 -7.55
N GLU A 17 -8.01 -3.05 -7.99
CA GLU A 17 -8.45 -2.69 -9.36
C GLU A 17 -7.50 -3.26 -10.43
N ALA A 18 -6.21 -3.38 -10.12
CA ALA A 18 -5.23 -4.06 -10.97
C ALA A 18 -5.24 -5.60 -10.83
N GLY A 19 -6.16 -6.16 -10.04
CA GLY A 19 -6.28 -7.60 -9.79
C GLY A 19 -5.25 -8.17 -8.81
N VAL A 20 -4.49 -7.31 -8.12
CA VAL A 20 -3.43 -7.71 -7.19
C VAL A 20 -3.90 -7.64 -5.75
N VAL A 21 -3.70 -8.71 -4.98
CA VAL A 21 -3.95 -8.72 -3.53
C VAL A 21 -2.63 -8.81 -2.78
N HIS A 22 -2.31 -7.83 -1.92
CA HIS A 22 -1.01 -7.76 -1.22
C HIS A 22 -0.77 -8.92 -0.22
N ARG A 23 -1.82 -9.30 0.52
CA ARG A 23 -1.87 -10.34 1.58
C ARG A 23 -1.02 -10.12 2.83
N ASP A 24 -0.02 -9.25 2.81
CA ASP A 24 0.76 -8.87 4.00
C ASP A 24 0.71 -7.37 4.28
N VAL A 25 -0.50 -6.87 4.56
CA VAL A 25 -0.75 -5.45 4.78
C VAL A 25 -0.39 -5.08 6.22
N LYS A 26 0.68 -4.31 6.39
CA LYS A 26 1.17 -3.81 7.69
C LYS A 26 1.90 -2.47 7.52
N PRO A 27 2.02 -1.64 8.56
CA PRO A 27 2.65 -0.32 8.44
C PRO A 27 4.08 -0.34 7.90
N SER A 28 4.87 -1.36 8.21
CA SER A 28 6.25 -1.48 7.69
C SER A 28 6.33 -1.67 6.17
N ASN A 29 5.23 -2.09 5.54
CA ASN A 29 5.13 -2.30 4.08
C ASN A 29 4.51 -1.09 3.37
N CYS A 30 4.29 0.03 4.06
CA CYS A 30 3.82 1.29 3.49
C CYS A 30 4.89 2.36 3.71
N VAL A 31 5.62 2.69 2.65
CA VAL A 31 6.78 3.59 2.72
C VAL A 31 6.49 4.92 2.04
N ARG A 32 7.15 5.99 2.49
CA ARG A 32 7.08 7.31 1.85
C ARG A 32 7.98 7.32 0.61
N SER A 33 7.45 7.77 -0.51
CA SER A 33 8.24 7.96 -1.73
C SER A 33 9.28 9.07 -1.50
N THR A 34 10.51 8.88 -2.00
CA THR A 34 11.61 9.84 -1.81
C THR A 34 11.51 11.07 -2.70
N GLY A 35 10.63 11.08 -3.71
CA GLY A 35 10.45 12.19 -4.66
C GLY A 35 9.09 12.90 -4.60
N GLU A 36 8.11 12.30 -3.94
CA GLU A 36 6.74 12.82 -3.87
C GLU A 36 6.24 12.81 -2.42
N ARG A 37 5.23 13.63 -2.10
CA ARG A 37 4.59 13.60 -0.77
C ARG A 37 3.69 12.37 -0.55
N ASP A 38 3.80 11.38 -1.43
CA ASP A 38 2.96 10.18 -1.48
C ASP A 38 3.60 8.97 -0.79
N PHE A 39 2.77 7.94 -0.62
CA PHE A 39 3.14 6.65 -0.05
C PHE A 39 2.97 5.54 -1.08
N CYS A 40 3.76 4.49 -0.92
CA CYS A 40 3.73 3.29 -1.76
C CYS A 40 3.66 2.04 -0.89
N ILE A 41 2.95 1.02 -1.39
CA ILE A 41 3.00 -0.32 -0.84
C ILE A 41 4.22 -1.05 -1.42
N VAL A 42 4.97 -1.75 -0.56
CA VAL A 42 6.18 -2.51 -0.90
C VAL A 42 6.10 -3.92 -0.32
N ASP A 43 7.03 -4.78 -0.74
CA ASP A 43 7.13 -6.18 -0.30
C ASP A 43 5.95 -7.06 -0.72
N PHE A 44 5.91 -7.33 -2.03
CA PHE A 44 4.89 -8.16 -2.68
C PHE A 44 5.18 -9.67 -2.62
N GLY A 45 6.03 -10.13 -1.68
CA GLY A 45 6.48 -11.53 -1.61
C GLY A 45 5.35 -12.56 -1.44
N LEU A 46 4.19 -12.13 -0.94
CA LEU A 46 2.99 -12.95 -0.74
C LEU A 46 1.82 -12.58 -1.68
N SER A 47 2.06 -11.70 -2.65
CA SER A 47 1.00 -11.18 -3.53
C SER A 47 0.58 -12.19 -4.61
N LYS A 48 -0.64 -12.02 -5.12
CA LYS A 48 -1.19 -12.74 -6.28
C LYS A 48 -1.93 -11.77 -7.18
#